data_AF-A0A8R1WE66-F1
#
_entry.id   AF-A0A8R1WE66-F1
#
_cell.length_a   1.000
_cell.length_b   1.000
_cell.length_c   1.000
_cell.angle_alpha   90.00
_cell.angle_beta   90.00
_cell.angle_gamma   90.00
#
_symmetry.space_group_name_H-M   'P 1'
#
loop_
_entity.id
_entity.type
_entity.pdbx_description
1 polymer ?
#
loop_
_entity_poly.entity_id
_entity_poly.type
_entity_poly.pdbx_seq_one_letter_code
_entity_poly.pdbx_strand_id
1 'polypeptide(L)'
;MSKSVARLKSMRKVAEKIDHSSKMRTNIPAGMAAAGPPLGPMLGQRNINIAAFCKDFNEKTANIKQGIPLPTRVKVNSDRSYHLVIHQPPASYFLKQAAGISKGAMEPVRETSGKITLKHLYEIAKIKQQDPPLEWKSLQEICTMLIATARTCGIEIVKELDPKEYGEFLEERKKIVEEQKKMLQEKREAKMLRTA
;
A
#
# COMPACT_ATOMS: atom_id res chain seq x y z
N MET A 1 -45.04 12.67 33.95
CA MET A 1 -44.16 12.47 32.78
C MET A 1 -43.71 11.01 32.75
N SER A 2 -44.33 10.18 31.90
CA SER A 2 -44.32 8.72 32.01
C SER A 2 -42.96 8.07 31.66
N LYS A 3 -42.61 7.00 32.39
CA LYS A 3 -41.42 6.15 32.19
C LYS A 3 -41.29 5.63 30.75
N SER A 4 -42.40 5.59 30.01
CA SER A 4 -42.48 5.21 28.58
C SER A 4 -41.72 6.17 27.66
N VAL A 5 -41.75 7.49 27.94
CA VAL A 5 -41.04 8.50 27.12
C VAL A 5 -39.52 8.43 27.35
N ALA A 6 -39.09 8.12 28.57
CA ALA A 6 -37.68 7.89 28.88
C ALA A 6 -37.13 6.62 28.20
N ARG A 7 -37.93 5.54 28.16
CA ARG A 7 -37.59 4.31 27.42
C ARG A 7 -37.48 4.58 25.92
N LEU A 8 -38.42 5.33 25.33
CA LEU A 8 -38.37 5.71 23.92
C LEU A 8 -37.14 6.56 23.57
N LYS A 9 -36.76 7.52 24.44
CA LYS A 9 -35.51 8.29 24.30
C LYS A 9 -34.26 7.40 24.40
N SER A 10 -34.25 6.39 25.28
CA SER A 10 -33.15 5.44 25.40
C SER A 10 -33.00 4.55 24.16
N MET A 11 -34.12 4.11 23.55
CA MET A 11 -34.11 3.31 22.32
C MET A 11 -33.69 4.14 21.11
N ARG A 12 -34.08 5.43 21.04
CA ARG A 12 -33.61 6.35 20.00
C ARG A 12 -32.10 6.62 20.08
N LYS A 13 -31.53 6.65 21.29
CA LYS A 13 -30.08 6.87 21.50
C LYS A 13 -29.21 5.65 21.14
N VAL A 14 -29.79 4.45 21.03
CA VAL A 14 -29.08 3.22 20.63
C VAL A 14 -28.89 3.13 19.11
N ALA A 15 -29.64 3.90 18.32
CA ALA A 15 -29.58 3.91 16.87
C ALA A 15 -29.05 5.23 16.32
N GLU A 16 -27.99 5.79 16.92
CA GLU A 16 -27.15 6.71 16.15
C GLU A 16 -26.59 5.91 14.97
N LYS A 17 -27.18 6.11 13.79
CA LYS A 17 -26.68 5.59 12.52
C LYS A 17 -25.27 6.12 12.34
N ILE A 18 -24.28 5.30 12.70
CA ILE A 18 -22.88 5.57 12.41
C ILE A 18 -22.71 5.33 10.90
N ASP A 19 -23.15 6.30 10.09
CA ASP A 19 -22.98 6.26 8.65
C ASP A 19 -21.60 6.81 8.30
N HIS A 20 -20.62 5.91 8.25
CA HIS A 20 -19.32 6.22 7.69
C HIS A 20 -19.35 6.00 6.18
N SER A 21 -19.97 6.96 5.47
CA SER A 21 -20.01 6.99 4.00
C SER A 21 -18.61 6.87 3.36
N SER A 22 -17.58 7.37 4.05
CA SER A 22 -16.21 7.39 3.55
C SER A 22 -15.53 6.02 3.66
N LYS A 23 -15.07 5.46 2.53
CA LYS A 23 -14.26 4.23 2.47
C LYS A 23 -12.94 4.44 3.24
N MET A 24 -12.64 3.58 4.20
CA MET A 24 -11.36 3.60 4.91
C MET A 24 -10.27 3.10 3.97
N ARG A 25 -9.15 3.84 3.88
CA ARG A 25 -7.97 3.43 3.12
C ARG A 25 -6.85 3.16 4.12
N THR A 26 -6.38 1.93 4.20
CA THR A 26 -5.24 1.54 5.02
C THR A 26 -4.29 0.69 4.20
N ASN A 27 -2.99 0.80 4.45
CA ASN A 27 -2.00 -0.09 3.87
C ASN A 27 -1.53 -1.02 4.98
N ILE A 28 -1.74 -2.33 4.79
CA ILE A 28 -1.42 -3.34 5.81
C ILE A 28 -0.44 -4.34 5.19
N PRO A 29 0.70 -4.62 5.82
CA PRO A 29 1.57 -5.70 5.39
C PRO A 29 0.84 -7.06 5.51
N ALA A 30 0.95 -7.88 4.48
CA ALA A 30 0.36 -9.22 4.44
C ALA A 30 0.79 -10.06 5.64
N GLY A 31 -0.17 -10.75 6.28
CA GLY A 31 0.08 -11.63 7.43
C GLY A 31 0.53 -10.95 8.73
N MET A 32 0.65 -9.62 8.74
CA MET A 32 1.15 -8.84 9.89
C MET A 32 0.12 -7.79 10.36
N ALA A 33 -1.17 -8.08 10.26
CA ALA A 33 -2.19 -7.19 10.83
C ALA A 33 -2.17 -7.27 12.37
N ALA A 34 -1.84 -6.15 13.00
CA ALA A 34 -1.84 -6.01 14.47
C ALA A 34 -2.76 -4.86 14.90
N ALA A 35 -3.37 -5.00 16.08
CA ALA A 35 -4.27 -4.00 16.69
C ALA A 35 -3.57 -2.71 17.17
N GLY A 36 -2.34 -2.46 16.70
CA GLY A 36 -1.47 -1.38 17.16
C GLY A 36 -1.74 0.00 16.54
N PRO A 37 -0.88 1.00 16.86
CA PRO A 37 -1.12 2.43 16.64
C PRO A 37 -1.48 2.94 15.23
N PRO A 38 -1.25 2.26 14.09
CA PRO A 38 -1.80 2.73 12.81
C PRO A 38 -3.22 2.21 12.51
N LEU A 39 -3.57 1.02 12.98
CA LEU A 39 -4.84 0.35 12.65
C LEU A 39 -5.87 0.46 13.78
N GLY A 40 -5.43 0.32 15.03
CA GLY A 40 -6.28 0.37 16.21
C GLY A 40 -7.09 1.68 16.31
N PRO A 41 -6.45 2.87 16.26
CA PRO A 41 -7.18 4.13 16.34
C PRO A 41 -8.16 4.34 15.17
N MET A 42 -7.75 3.98 13.96
CA MET A 42 -8.56 4.21 12.75
C MET A 42 -9.78 3.29 12.68
N LEU A 43 -9.65 2.03 13.12
CA LEU A 43 -10.76 1.07 13.20
C LEU A 43 -11.66 1.34 14.41
N GLY A 44 -11.06 1.77 15.53
CA GLY A 44 -11.76 2.15 16.76
C GLY A 44 -12.66 3.38 16.59
N GLN A 45 -12.19 4.40 15.87
CA GLN A 45 -13.01 5.58 15.49
C GLN A 45 -14.27 5.20 14.70
N ARG A 46 -14.26 4.03 14.05
CA ARG A 46 -15.33 3.53 13.20
C ARG A 46 -16.19 2.46 13.86
N ASN A 47 -15.95 2.18 15.15
CA ASN A 47 -16.64 1.18 15.96
C ASN A 47 -16.61 -0.23 15.33
N ILE A 48 -15.51 -0.59 14.65
CA ILE A 48 -15.30 -1.93 14.09
C ILE A 48 -14.58 -2.81 15.14
N ASN A 49 -14.90 -4.10 15.18
CA ASN A 49 -14.16 -5.06 16.00
C ASN A 49 -12.75 -5.30 15.41
N ILE A 50 -11.74 -4.75 16.08
CA ILE A 50 -10.32 -4.76 15.64
C ILE A 50 -9.76 -6.18 15.59
N ALA A 51 -10.06 -7.02 16.60
CA ALA A 51 -9.52 -8.37 16.69
C ALA A 51 -10.09 -9.28 15.60
N ALA A 52 -11.39 -9.18 15.33
CA ALA A 52 -12.05 -9.91 14.25
C ALA A 52 -11.50 -9.50 12.87
N PHE A 53 -11.27 -8.20 12.68
CA PHE A 53 -10.69 -7.67 11.45
C PHE A 53 -9.26 -8.19 11.21
N CYS A 54 -8.40 -8.16 12.23
CA CYS A 54 -7.02 -8.66 12.11
C CYS A 54 -6.99 -10.15 11.76
N LYS A 55 -7.90 -10.95 12.34
CA LYS A 55 -8.02 -12.38 12.02
C LYS A 55 -8.48 -12.62 10.58
N ASP A 56 -9.58 -11.98 10.17
CA ASP A 56 -10.11 -12.09 8.80
C ASP A 56 -9.09 -11.62 7.73
N PHE A 57 -8.34 -10.56 8.03
CA PHE A 57 -7.27 -10.08 7.15
C PHE A 57 -6.10 -11.08 7.05
N ASN A 58 -5.63 -11.63 8.16
CA ASN A 58 -4.52 -12.59 8.16
C ASN A 58 -4.90 -13.91 7.48
N GLU A 59 -6.16 -14.37 7.63
CA GLU A 59 -6.67 -15.56 6.92
C GLU A 59 -6.72 -15.32 5.41
N LYS A 60 -7.28 -14.19 4.95
CA LYS A 60 -7.33 -13.85 3.53
C LYS A 60 -5.96 -13.60 2.90
N THR A 61 -4.98 -13.15 3.69
CA THR A 61 -3.62 -12.87 3.22
C THR A 61 -2.63 -14.02 3.46
N ALA A 62 -3.07 -15.15 4.01
CA ALA A 62 -2.21 -16.30 4.29
C ALA A 62 -1.50 -16.87 3.04
N ASN A 63 -2.13 -16.72 1.87
CA ASN A 63 -1.58 -17.19 0.59
C ASN A 63 -0.53 -16.23 -0.01
N ILE A 64 -0.38 -15.03 0.55
CA ILE A 64 0.53 -13.99 0.04
C ILE A 64 1.77 -13.98 0.93
N LYS A 65 2.96 -13.79 0.33
CA LYS A 65 4.21 -13.68 1.10
C LYS A 65 4.09 -12.59 2.16
N GLN A 66 4.49 -12.93 3.38
CA GLN A 66 4.43 -12.03 4.53
C GLN A 66 5.25 -10.74 4.28
N GLY A 67 4.73 -9.61 4.75
CA GLY A 67 5.41 -8.31 4.64
C GLY A 67 5.16 -7.53 3.35
N ILE A 68 4.43 -8.09 2.37
CA ILE A 68 4.02 -7.34 1.18
C ILE A 68 2.96 -6.30 1.56
N PRO A 69 3.13 -5.01 1.24
CA PRO A 69 2.14 -3.99 1.56
C PRO A 69 0.91 -4.13 0.67
N LEU A 70 -0.25 -4.41 1.28
CA LEU A 70 -1.53 -4.56 0.59
C LEU A 70 -2.44 -3.37 0.89
N PRO A 71 -2.85 -2.59 -0.13
CA PRO A 71 -3.85 -1.55 0.01
C PRO A 71 -5.20 -2.18 0.33
N THR A 72 -5.75 -1.82 1.47
CA THR A 72 -6.96 -2.40 2.02
C THR A 72 -8.04 -1.33 2.08
N ARG A 73 -9.16 -1.60 1.41
CA ARG A 73 -10.35 -0.75 1.46
C ARG A 73 -11.40 -1.39 2.36
N VAL A 74 -11.76 -0.68 3.42
CA VAL A 74 -12.80 -1.13 4.35
C VAL A 74 -14.02 -0.23 4.17
N LYS A 75 -15.14 -0.82 3.75
CA LYS A 75 -16.44 -0.15 3.76
C LYS A 75 -17.17 -0.58 5.02
N VAL A 76 -17.65 0.38 5.79
CA VAL A 76 -18.40 0.15 7.02
C VAL A 76 -19.87 0.41 6.71
N ASN A 77 -20.73 -0.53 7.07
CA ASN A 77 -22.18 -0.38 6.95
C ASN A 77 -22.76 0.11 8.28
N SER A 78 -24.00 0.61 8.25
CA SER A 78 -24.67 1.21 9.42
C SER A 78 -24.92 0.22 10.57
N ASP A 79 -24.89 -1.08 10.30
CA ASP A 79 -25.02 -2.18 11.25
C ASP A 79 -23.69 -2.57 11.93
N ARG A 80 -22.62 -1.80 11.68
CA ARG A 80 -21.24 -2.09 12.12
C ARG A 80 -20.63 -3.33 11.44
N SER A 81 -21.29 -3.88 10.43
CA SER A 81 -20.64 -4.85 9.54
C SER A 81 -19.63 -4.12 8.65
N TYR A 82 -18.60 -4.85 8.24
CA TYR A 82 -17.57 -4.33 7.35
C TYR A 82 -17.43 -5.21 6.12
N HIS A 83 -17.29 -4.57 4.96
CA HIS A 83 -16.84 -5.22 3.74
C HIS A 83 -15.36 -4.91 3.53
N LEU A 84 -14.56 -5.97 3.59
CA LEU A 84 -13.12 -5.94 3.38
C LEU A 84 -12.81 -6.23 1.91
N VAL A 85 -12.22 -5.27 1.20
CA VAL A 85 -11.66 -5.47 -0.14
C VAL A 85 -10.14 -5.29 -0.04
N ILE A 86 -9.42 -6.38 -0.31
CA ILE A 86 -7.95 -6.40 -0.34
C ILE A 86 -7.53 -6.23 -1.79
N HIS A 87 -6.77 -5.18 -2.07
CA HIS A 87 -6.20 -4.96 -3.40
C HIS A 87 -4.83 -5.62 -3.52
N GLN A 88 -4.44 -5.86 -4.77
CA GLN A 88 -3.08 -6.26 -5.10
C GLN A 88 -2.07 -5.17 -4.66
N PRO A 89 -0.80 -5.55 -4.41
CA PRO A 89 0.24 -4.61 -4.03
C PRO A 89 0.36 -3.42 -4.99
N PRO A 90 0.86 -2.27 -4.52
CA PRO A 90 1.10 -1.11 -5.38
C PRO A 90 2.03 -1.47 -6.54
N ALA A 91 1.80 -0.87 -7.71
CA ALA A 91 2.68 -1.05 -8.87
C ALA A 91 4.15 -0.73 -8.56
N SER A 92 4.38 0.28 -7.72
CA SER A 92 5.71 0.64 -7.27
C SER A 92 6.42 -0.47 -6.48
N TYR A 93 5.69 -1.32 -5.75
CA TYR A 93 6.28 -2.47 -5.06
C TYR A 93 6.74 -3.53 -6.07
N PHE A 94 5.88 -3.90 -7.03
CA PHE A 94 6.22 -4.87 -8.08
C PHE A 94 7.40 -4.43 -8.95
N LEU A 95 7.41 -3.17 -9.36
CA LEU A 95 8.50 -2.63 -10.18
C LEU A 95 9.83 -2.61 -9.41
N LYS A 96 9.81 -2.28 -8.12
CA LYS A 96 11.00 -2.32 -7.27
C LYS A 96 11.52 -3.75 -7.05
N GLN A 97 10.62 -4.70 -6.84
CA GLN A 97 10.99 -6.12 -6.71
C GLN A 97 11.56 -6.68 -8.02
N ALA A 98 10.95 -6.37 -9.17
CA ALA A 98 11.46 -6.79 -10.47
C ALA A 98 12.83 -6.15 -10.80
N ALA A 99 13.06 -4.92 -10.35
CA ALA A 99 14.35 -4.25 -10.48
C ALA A 99 15.33 -4.55 -9.33
N GLY A 100 15.00 -5.43 -8.37
CA GLY A 100 15.88 -5.74 -7.24
C GLY A 100 16.26 -4.54 -6.35
N ILE A 101 15.51 -3.44 -6.39
CA ILE A 101 15.81 -2.21 -5.65
C ILE A 101 14.95 -2.06 -4.40
N SER A 102 15.53 -1.53 -3.32
CA SER A 102 14.79 -1.22 -2.08
C SER A 102 14.18 0.18 -2.09
N LYS A 103 14.87 1.15 -2.69
CA LYS A 103 14.49 2.56 -2.75
C LYS A 103 14.46 3.03 -4.21
N GLY A 104 13.44 3.80 -4.57
CA GLY A 104 13.37 4.44 -5.89
C GLY A 104 14.32 5.64 -6.00
N ALA A 105 14.39 6.24 -7.18
CA ALA A 105 15.17 7.46 -7.40
C ALA A 105 14.70 8.62 -6.52
N MET A 106 15.65 9.42 -6.01
CA MET A 106 15.34 10.66 -5.31
C MET A 106 14.96 11.76 -6.30
N GLU A 107 15.61 11.77 -7.47
CA GLU A 107 15.29 12.63 -8.61
C GLU A 107 15.00 11.76 -9.86
N PRO A 108 13.72 11.42 -10.14
CA PRO A 108 13.37 10.40 -11.15
C PRO A 108 13.79 10.69 -12.58
N VAL A 109 14.07 11.96 -12.92
CA VAL A 109 14.50 12.38 -14.26
C VAL A 109 16.02 12.36 -14.42
N ARG A 110 16.77 12.50 -13.31
CA ARG A 110 18.23 12.61 -13.32
C ARG A 110 18.92 11.32 -12.89
N GLU A 111 18.29 10.55 -12.01
CA GLU A 111 18.83 9.30 -11.50
C GLU A 111 18.03 8.10 -11.99
N THR A 112 18.70 7.21 -12.72
CA THR A 112 18.18 5.86 -12.97
C THR A 112 18.45 5.00 -11.74
N SER A 113 17.38 4.53 -11.11
CA SER A 113 17.41 3.65 -9.94
C SER A 113 17.46 2.17 -10.32
N GLY A 114 16.91 1.78 -11.47
CA GLY A 114 16.84 0.40 -11.89
C GLY A 114 16.49 0.27 -13.36
N LYS A 115 16.69 -0.92 -13.93
CA LYS A 115 16.31 -1.27 -15.29
C LYS A 115 15.41 -2.50 -15.25
N ILE A 116 14.36 -2.51 -16.07
CA ILE A 116 13.48 -3.67 -16.23
C ILE A 116 13.24 -3.94 -17.72
N THR A 117 12.91 -5.18 -18.06
CA THR A 117 12.53 -5.51 -19.44
C THR A 117 11.01 -5.52 -19.65
N LEU A 118 10.60 -5.42 -20.91
CA LEU A 118 9.18 -5.49 -21.30
C LEU A 118 8.49 -6.79 -20.85
N LYS A 119 9.23 -7.90 -20.76
CA LYS A 119 8.71 -9.20 -20.28
C LYS A 119 8.24 -9.09 -18.82
N HIS A 120 9.07 -8.53 -17.96
CA HIS A 120 8.72 -8.29 -16.55
C HIS A 120 7.49 -7.38 -16.42
N LEU A 121 7.41 -6.34 -17.25
CA LEU A 121 6.29 -5.41 -17.22
C LEU A 121 4.96 -6.11 -17.61
N TYR A 122 5.00 -7.02 -18.58
CA TYR A 122 3.86 -7.81 -19.01
C TYR A 122 3.38 -8.79 -17.93
N GLU A 123 4.31 -9.46 -17.24
CA GLU A 123 3.99 -10.35 -16.12
C GLU A 123 3.36 -9.59 -14.94
N ILE A 124 3.93 -8.43 -14.59
CA ILE A 124 3.37 -7.56 -13.56
C ILE A 124 1.97 -7.07 -13.97
N ALA A 125 1.77 -6.74 -15.24
CA ALA A 125 0.48 -6.30 -15.76
C ALA A 125 -0.59 -7.39 -15.61
N LYS A 126 -0.26 -8.65 -15.92
CA LYS A 126 -1.18 -9.80 -15.74
C LYS A 126 -1.58 -10.00 -14.29
N ILE A 127 -0.62 -9.96 -13.37
CA ILE A 127 -0.90 -10.07 -11.93
C ILE A 127 -1.79 -8.90 -11.48
N LYS A 128 -1.48 -7.69 -11.94
CA LYS A 128 -2.20 -6.48 -11.54
C LYS A 128 -3.60 -6.38 -12.14
N GLN A 129 -3.85 -7.02 -13.27
CA GLN A 129 -5.17 -7.07 -13.91
C GLN A 129 -6.21 -7.82 -13.06
N GLN A 130 -5.78 -8.74 -12.19
CA GLN A 130 -6.66 -9.46 -11.26
C GLN A 130 -7.23 -8.55 -10.15
N ASP A 131 -6.75 -7.30 -10.03
CA ASP A 131 -7.25 -6.34 -9.05
C ASP A 131 -8.63 -5.81 -9.50
N PRO A 132 -9.67 -5.81 -8.64
CA PRO A 132 -11.02 -5.35 -9.00
C PRO A 132 -11.12 -3.99 -9.73
N PRO A 133 -10.31 -2.95 -9.42
CA PRO A 133 -10.36 -1.69 -10.16
C PRO A 133 -9.77 -1.73 -11.57
N LEU A 134 -9.06 -2.80 -11.95
CA LEU A 134 -8.33 -2.92 -13.22
C LEU A 134 -8.83 -4.06 -14.10
N GLU A 135 -9.79 -4.86 -13.63
CA GLU A 135 -10.36 -6.02 -14.33
C GLU A 135 -10.92 -5.66 -15.72
N TRP A 136 -11.53 -4.48 -15.84
CA TRP A 136 -12.14 -3.98 -17.08
C TRP A 136 -11.15 -3.32 -18.05
N LYS A 137 -9.89 -3.13 -17.65
CA LYS A 137 -8.88 -2.50 -18.50
C LYS A 137 -8.19 -3.50 -19.39
N SER A 138 -7.85 -3.07 -20.60
CA SER A 138 -7.01 -3.86 -21.49
C SER A 138 -5.59 -3.98 -20.91
N LEU A 139 -4.92 -5.08 -21.23
CA LEU A 139 -3.56 -5.32 -20.77
C LEU A 139 -2.58 -4.23 -21.27
N GLN A 140 -2.83 -3.68 -22.46
CA GLN A 140 -2.05 -2.58 -23.04
C GLN A 140 -2.16 -1.29 -22.20
N GLU A 141 -3.36 -0.92 -21.75
CA GLU A 141 -3.56 0.25 -20.89
C GLU A 141 -2.86 0.05 -19.54
N ILE A 142 -2.94 -1.15 -18.96
CA ILE A 142 -2.25 -1.48 -17.71
C ILE A 142 -0.74 -1.36 -17.90
N CYS A 143 -0.19 -1.86 -19.01
CA CYS A 143 1.22 -1.69 -19.35
C CYS A 143 1.61 -0.20 -19.43
N THR A 144 0.83 0.64 -20.11
CA THR A 144 1.08 2.09 -20.18
C THR A 144 1.08 2.76 -18.81
N MET A 145 0.16 2.37 -17.92
CA MET A 145 0.14 2.85 -16.54
C MET A 145 1.37 2.41 -15.74
N LEU A 146 1.85 1.19 -15.96
CA LEU A 146 3.07 0.67 -15.34
C LEU A 146 4.31 1.39 -15.86
N ILE A 147 4.39 1.71 -17.15
CA ILE A 147 5.48 2.49 -17.75
C ILE A 147 5.55 3.88 -17.11
N ALA A 148 4.42 4.56 -16.94
CA ALA A 148 4.36 5.85 -16.27
C ALA A 148 4.84 5.75 -14.80
N THR A 149 4.46 4.68 -14.11
CA THR A 149 4.89 4.43 -12.72
C THR A 149 6.38 4.08 -12.62
N ALA A 150 6.92 3.36 -13.61
CA ALA A 150 8.36 3.05 -13.68
C ALA A 150 9.17 4.34 -13.83
N ARG A 151 8.75 5.25 -14.72
CA ARG A 151 9.37 6.56 -14.90
C ARG A 151 9.39 7.39 -13.61
N THR A 152 8.29 7.45 -12.86
CA THR A 152 8.25 8.19 -11.58
C THR A 152 9.08 7.54 -10.48
N CYS A 153 9.34 6.23 -10.57
CA CYS A 153 10.27 5.55 -9.67
C CYS A 153 11.75 5.72 -10.11
N GLY A 154 12.01 6.28 -11.30
CA GLY A 154 13.32 6.32 -11.94
C GLY A 154 13.77 4.95 -12.42
N ILE A 155 12.84 4.10 -12.87
CA ILE A 155 13.14 2.79 -13.45
C ILE A 155 13.05 2.90 -14.97
N GLU A 156 14.15 2.56 -15.64
CA GLU A 156 14.23 2.57 -17.10
C GLU A 156 13.75 1.22 -17.67
N ILE A 157 13.08 1.28 -18.82
CA ILE A 157 12.58 0.08 -19.50
C ILE A 157 13.43 -0.17 -20.72
N VAL A 158 14.13 -1.29 -20.72
CA VAL A 158 15.03 -1.73 -21.80
C VAL A 158 14.48 -2.97 -22.50
N LYS A 159 14.87 -3.20 -23.75
CA LYS A 159 14.43 -4.38 -24.52
C LYS A 159 15.18 -5.64 -24.07
N GLU A 160 16.48 -5.50 -23.89
CA GLU A 160 17.40 -6.54 -23.46
C GLU A 160 18.20 -6.05 -22.26
N LEU A 161 18.56 -6.96 -21.37
CA LEU A 161 19.30 -6.65 -20.15
C LEU A 161 20.31 -7.77 -19.92
N ASP A 162 21.60 -7.41 -19.92
CA ASP A 162 22.68 -8.34 -19.65
C ASP A 162 22.87 -8.52 -18.13
N PRO A 163 22.83 -9.76 -17.60
CA PRO A 163 22.89 -9.99 -16.15
C PRO A 163 24.16 -9.48 -15.47
N LYS A 164 25.30 -9.49 -16.17
CA LYS A 164 26.60 -9.07 -15.62
C LYS A 164 26.65 -7.56 -15.40
N GLU A 165 26.33 -6.79 -16.44
CA GLU A 165 26.27 -5.33 -16.37
C GLU A 165 25.27 -4.85 -15.33
N TYR A 166 24.15 -5.57 -15.21
CA TYR A 166 23.14 -5.22 -14.22
C TYR A 166 23.60 -5.47 -12.78
N GLY A 167 24.41 -6.51 -12.55
CA GLY A 167 25.01 -6.78 -11.24
C GLY A 167 25.92 -5.63 -10.79
N GLU A 168 26.81 -5.19 -11.67
CA GLU A 168 27.72 -4.06 -11.42
C GLU A 168 26.94 -2.77 -11.14
N PHE A 169 25.92 -2.48 -11.95
CA PHE A 169 25.04 -1.33 -11.75
C PHE A 169 24.35 -1.33 -10.38
N LEU A 170 23.90 -2.49 -9.90
CA LEU A 170 23.26 -2.60 -8.59
C LEU A 170 24.25 -2.36 -7.44
N GLU A 171 25.52 -2.74 -7.58
CA GLU A 171 26.54 -2.48 -6.56
C GLU A 171 26.91 -1.01 -6.46
N GLU A 172 27.11 -0.33 -7.59
CA GLU A 172 27.32 1.12 -7.62
C GLU A 172 26.13 1.85 -6.99
N ARG A 173 24.90 1.42 -7.32
CA ARG A 173 23.70 2.03 -6.78
C ARG A 173 23.56 1.83 -5.27
N LYS A 174 23.99 0.70 -4.70
CA LYS A 174 23.95 0.48 -3.24
C LYS A 174 24.74 1.56 -2.49
N LYS A 175 25.93 1.93 -2.99
CA LYS A 175 26.77 3.00 -2.40
C LYS A 175 26.04 4.34 -2.41
N ILE A 176 25.46 4.71 -3.55
CA ILE A 176 24.70 5.96 -3.70
C ILE A 176 23.48 5.99 -2.76
N VAL A 177 22.75 4.88 -2.65
CA VAL A 177 21.55 4.79 -1.80
C VAL A 177 21.93 4.93 -0.32
N GLU A 178 23.08 4.38 0.10
CA GLU A 178 23.58 4.50 1.46
C GLU A 178 23.97 5.94 1.81
N GLU A 179 24.65 6.63 0.91
CA GLU A 179 24.97 8.05 1.05
C GLU A 179 23.70 8.91 1.13
N GLN A 180 22.72 8.66 0.25
CA GLN A 180 21.43 9.33 0.28
C GLN A 180 20.65 9.09 1.59
N LYS A 181 20.77 7.89 2.18
CA LYS A 181 20.14 7.59 3.48
C LYS A 181 20.80 8.39 4.59
N LYS A 182 22.14 8.45 4.61
CA LYS A 182 22.89 9.23 5.59
C LYS A 182 22.54 10.71 5.53
N MET A 183 22.53 11.30 4.34
CA MET A 183 22.11 12.69 4.13
C MET A 183 20.67 12.96 4.60
N LEU A 184 19.74 12.01 4.37
CA LEU A 184 18.35 12.18 4.81
C LEU A 184 18.22 12.07 6.34
N GLN A 185 19.01 11.22 6.96
CA GLN A 185 19.04 11.05 8.40
C GLN A 185 19.59 12.30 9.09
N GLU A 186 20.71 12.84 8.60
CA GLU A 186 21.27 14.12 9.08
C GLU A 186 20.25 15.26 8.93
N LYS A 187 19.55 15.35 7.79
CA LYS A 187 18.46 16.34 7.60
C LYS A 187 17.30 16.15 8.58
N ARG A 188 16.94 14.90 8.90
CA ARG A 188 15.89 14.59 9.87
C ARG A 188 16.32 14.99 11.29
N GLU A 189 17.54 14.64 11.68
CA GLU A 189 18.13 14.98 12.97
C GLU A 189 18.22 16.50 13.15
N ALA A 190 18.72 17.22 12.15
CA ALA A 190 18.77 18.68 12.14
C ALA A 190 17.37 19.33 12.26
N LYS A 191 16.34 18.73 11.64
CA LYS A 191 14.96 19.21 11.76
C LYS A 191 14.38 18.95 13.16
N MET A 192 14.68 17.80 13.76
CA MET A 192 14.27 17.48 15.12
C MET A 192 14.89 18.44 16.13
N LEU A 193 16.19 18.75 15.99
CA LEU A 193 16.90 19.75 16.79
C LEU A 193 16.36 21.18 16.65
N ARG A 194 15.69 21.51 15.55
CA ARG A 194 15.02 22.82 15.36
C ARG A 194 13.61 22.89 15.94
N THR A 195 13.00 21.74 16.22
CA THR A 195 11.59 21.65 16.68
C THR A 195 11.50 21.27 18.17
N ALA A 196 12.60 20.83 18.76
CA ALA A 196 12.80 20.67 20.20
C ALA A 196 13.24 22.01 20.82
#